data_AF-E5B9E6-F1
#
_entry.id   AF-E5B9E6-F1
#
_cell.length_a   1.000
_cell.length_b   1.000
_cell.length_c   1.000
_cell.angle_alpha   90.00
_cell.angle_beta   90.00
_cell.angle_gamma   90.00
#
_symmetry.space_group_name_H-M   'P 1'
#
loop_
_entity.id
_entity.type
_entity.pdbx_description
1 polymer ?
#
loop_
_entity_poly.entity_id
_entity_poly.type
_entity_poly.pdbx_seq_one_letter_code
_entity_poly.pdbx_strand_id
1 'polypeptide(L)'
;MEFSNSQVDVLKKLSFSNYLNEIMQHYEIMFPLLIPLLKKECFRSFVEQGIVLAKESGYTQRGPVRLYLDMMIIFGSHFEQDPLFKKLKVEEDKNVSQIEKSVTLYTLLGKYLKTVYGLSGLYFKESIRVFQRLNIKTLPVGINVSNNELHELLRGIYPQRYDFATSDSIDELITLSDEYCRRHGLKNQNNKSYLILVMFLFGCSFGQGSFRDRFIKGLLIKYFNNKDVSNHCAIVSHYASFQINNM
;
A
#
# COMPACT_ATOMS: atom_id res chain seq x y z
N MET A 1 -26.63 35.64 -16.51
CA MET A 1 -27.34 34.40 -16.16
C MET A 1 -26.73 33.92 -14.86
N GLU A 2 -27.43 34.06 -13.74
CA GLU A 2 -26.92 33.60 -12.43
C GLU A 2 -27.42 32.19 -12.17
N PHE A 3 -26.51 31.29 -11.78
CA PHE A 3 -26.88 29.94 -11.37
C PHE A 3 -27.46 29.96 -9.95
N SER A 4 -28.56 29.26 -9.72
CA SER A 4 -29.04 29.03 -8.36
C SER A 4 -28.09 28.10 -7.59
N ASN A 5 -28.11 28.17 -6.26
CA ASN A 5 -27.34 27.23 -5.41
C ASN A 5 -27.66 25.75 -5.74
N SER A 6 -28.92 25.45 -6.05
CA SER A 6 -29.34 24.10 -6.45
C SER A 6 -28.72 23.65 -7.78
N GLN A 7 -28.60 24.56 -8.76
CA GLN A 7 -27.93 24.26 -10.03
C GLN A 7 -26.43 24.03 -9.84
N VAL A 8 -25.78 24.84 -8.99
CA VAL A 8 -24.37 24.66 -8.64
C VAL A 8 -24.14 23.31 -7.96
N ASP A 9 -25.02 22.88 -7.05
CA ASP A 9 -24.88 21.60 -6.36
C ASP A 9 -25.08 20.39 -7.28
N VAL A 10 -26.01 20.48 -8.24
CA VAL A 10 -26.17 19.45 -9.28
C VAL A 10 -24.90 19.35 -10.13
N LEU A 11 -24.34 20.48 -10.57
CA LEU A 11 -23.10 20.50 -11.35
C LEU A 11 -21.91 19.91 -10.56
N LYS A 12 -21.79 20.20 -9.27
CA LYS A 12 -20.75 19.61 -8.41
C LYS A 12 -20.89 18.08 -8.33
N LYS A 13 -22.10 17.57 -8.11
CA LYS A 13 -22.36 16.12 -8.05
C LYS A 13 -22.05 15.42 -9.38
N LEU A 14 -22.46 16.01 -10.50
CA LEU A 14 -22.17 15.49 -11.83
C LEU A 14 -20.66 15.49 -12.13
N SER A 15 -19.98 16.61 -11.84
CA SER A 15 -18.53 16.74 -12.02
C SER A 15 -17.76 15.73 -11.19
N PHE A 16 -18.13 15.55 -9.92
CA PHE A 16 -17.52 14.53 -9.04
C PHE A 16 -17.76 13.12 -9.55
N SER A 17 -19.00 12.78 -9.96
CA SER A 17 -19.33 11.46 -10.49
C SER A 17 -18.54 11.14 -11.76
N ASN A 18 -18.42 12.10 -12.68
CA ASN A 18 -17.63 11.95 -13.90
C ASN A 18 -16.15 11.73 -13.59
N TYR A 19 -15.58 12.53 -12.69
CA TYR A 19 -14.19 12.36 -12.27
C TYR A 19 -13.92 11.01 -11.61
N LEU A 20 -14.83 10.57 -10.75
CA LEU A 20 -14.74 9.25 -10.12
C LEU A 20 -14.80 8.14 -11.17
N ASN A 21 -15.67 8.25 -12.19
CA ASN A 21 -15.73 7.28 -13.28
C ASN A 21 -14.45 7.23 -14.12
N GLU A 22 -13.84 8.39 -14.41
CA GLU A 22 -12.54 8.46 -15.10
C GLU A 22 -11.43 7.77 -14.29
N ILE A 23 -11.38 7.99 -12.97
CA ILE A 23 -10.41 7.31 -12.09
C ILE A 23 -10.65 5.80 -12.10
N MET A 24 -11.91 5.36 -12.01
CA MET A 24 -12.24 3.93 -12.03
C MET A 24 -11.81 3.27 -13.35
N GLN A 25 -12.06 3.91 -14.50
CA GLN A 25 -11.60 3.42 -15.80
C GLN A 25 -10.07 3.32 -15.87
N HIS A 26 -9.36 4.31 -15.31
CA HIS A 26 -7.91 4.25 -15.23
C HIS A 26 -7.44 3.02 -14.44
N TYR A 27 -8.07 2.72 -13.31
CA TYR A 27 -7.67 1.60 -12.46
C TYR A 27 -8.10 0.22 -12.99
N GLU A 28 -9.14 0.14 -13.81
CA GLU A 28 -9.46 -1.08 -14.57
C GLU A 28 -8.33 -1.45 -15.55
N ILE A 29 -7.66 -0.44 -16.13
CA ILE A 29 -6.52 -0.65 -17.03
C ILE A 29 -5.24 -0.91 -16.25
N MET A 30 -4.97 -0.09 -15.23
CA MET A 30 -3.70 -0.09 -14.50
C MET A 30 -3.57 -1.26 -13.53
N PHE A 31 -4.65 -1.67 -12.87
CA PHE A 31 -4.68 -2.75 -11.89
C PHE A 31 -5.77 -3.79 -12.24
N PRO A 32 -5.59 -4.52 -13.36
CA PRO A 32 -6.65 -5.36 -13.93
C PRO A 32 -7.10 -6.50 -13.00
N LEU A 33 -6.25 -6.89 -12.04
CA LEU A 33 -6.55 -7.94 -11.06
C LEU A 33 -7.18 -7.40 -9.77
N LEU A 34 -6.98 -6.11 -9.45
CA LEU A 34 -7.39 -5.52 -8.18
C LEU A 34 -8.90 -5.37 -8.08
N ILE A 35 -9.53 -4.79 -9.10
CA ILE A 35 -10.97 -4.50 -9.09
C ILE A 35 -11.81 -5.79 -9.05
N PRO A 36 -11.54 -6.82 -9.87
CA PRO A 36 -12.26 -8.09 -9.80
C PRO A 36 -12.13 -8.77 -8.44
N LEU A 37 -10.95 -8.74 -7.83
CA LEU A 37 -10.70 -9.38 -6.54
C LEU A 37 -11.51 -8.72 -5.41
N LEU A 38 -11.69 -7.40 -5.47
CA LEU A 38 -12.22 -6.61 -4.34
C LEU A 38 -13.67 -6.19 -4.51
N LYS A 39 -14.27 -6.46 -5.67
CA LYS A 39 -15.57 -5.94 -6.13
C LYS A 39 -15.52 -4.44 -6.40
N LYS A 40 -16.22 -4.03 -7.46
CA LYS A 40 -16.17 -2.68 -8.02
C LYS A 40 -16.67 -1.62 -7.03
N GLU A 41 -17.70 -1.94 -6.25
CA GLU A 41 -18.33 -1.04 -5.28
C GLU A 41 -17.39 -0.75 -4.10
N CYS A 42 -16.69 -1.77 -3.60
CA CYS A 42 -15.71 -1.60 -2.52
C CYS A 42 -14.52 -0.75 -2.99
N PHE A 43 -14.05 -0.98 -4.23
CA PHE A 43 -12.98 -0.18 -4.81
C PHE A 43 -13.41 1.27 -5.05
N ARG A 44 -14.64 1.50 -5.51
CA ARG A 44 -15.20 2.85 -5.67
C ARG A 44 -15.23 3.63 -4.36
N SER A 45 -15.70 3.01 -3.27
CA SER A 45 -15.71 3.65 -1.95
C SER A 45 -14.31 3.99 -1.44
N PHE A 46 -13.31 3.19 -1.81
CA PHE A 46 -11.90 3.51 -1.52
C PHE A 46 -11.41 4.73 -2.30
N VAL A 47 -11.71 4.82 -3.60
CA VAL A 47 -11.35 6.00 -4.40
C VAL A 47 -11.99 7.26 -3.84
N GLU A 48 -13.27 7.19 -3.44
CA GLU A 48 -13.96 8.32 -2.78
C GLU A 48 -13.24 8.78 -1.51
N GLN A 49 -12.87 7.84 -0.63
CA GLN A 49 -12.10 8.15 0.59
C GLN A 49 -10.70 8.70 0.26
N GLY A 50 -10.03 8.15 -0.75
CA GLY A 50 -8.72 8.61 -1.18
C GLY A 50 -8.74 10.04 -1.75
N ILE A 51 -9.82 10.45 -2.42
CA ILE A 51 -9.99 11.85 -2.86
C ILE A 51 -10.08 12.80 -1.67
N VAL A 52 -10.73 12.38 -0.58
CA VAL A 52 -10.79 13.16 0.67
C VAL A 52 -9.38 13.28 1.28
N LEU A 53 -8.65 12.18 1.40
CA LEU A 53 -7.27 12.17 1.92
C LEU A 53 -6.30 13.00 1.06
N ALA A 54 -6.44 12.93 -0.27
CA ALA A 54 -5.66 13.75 -1.19
C ALA A 54 -5.88 15.24 -0.92
N LYS A 55 -7.14 15.64 -0.71
CA LYS A 55 -7.50 17.02 -0.38
C LYS A 55 -6.93 17.46 0.96
N GLU A 56 -7.00 16.61 1.98
CA GLU A 56 -6.40 16.86 3.31
C GLU A 56 -4.87 17.04 3.22
N SER A 57 -4.24 16.34 2.27
CA SER A 57 -2.80 16.42 1.99
C SER A 57 -2.42 17.57 1.04
N GLY A 58 -3.39 18.40 0.63
CA GLY A 58 -3.18 19.59 -0.20
C GLY A 58 -3.27 19.36 -1.71
N TYR A 59 -3.65 18.17 -2.16
CA TYR A 59 -3.89 17.86 -3.57
C TYR A 59 -5.35 18.14 -3.93
N THR A 60 -5.60 19.11 -4.80
CA THR A 60 -6.96 19.57 -5.11
C THR A 60 -7.29 19.55 -6.60
N GLN A 61 -6.28 19.51 -7.46
CA GLN A 61 -6.45 19.39 -8.91
C GLN A 61 -6.52 17.92 -9.35
N ARG A 62 -7.27 17.64 -10.43
CA ARG A 62 -7.55 16.28 -10.91
C ARG A 62 -6.29 15.44 -11.15
N GLY A 63 -5.28 15.98 -11.82
CA GLY A 63 -4.01 15.28 -12.08
C GLY A 63 -3.26 14.91 -10.78
N PRO A 64 -2.94 15.90 -9.92
CA PRO A 64 -2.33 15.66 -8.61
C PRO A 64 -3.10 14.71 -7.70
N VAL A 65 -4.43 14.81 -7.64
CA VAL A 65 -5.27 13.89 -6.85
C VAL A 65 -5.16 12.47 -7.38
N ARG A 66 -5.20 12.26 -8.70
CA ARG A 66 -5.01 10.93 -9.29
C ARG A 66 -3.63 10.37 -8.97
N LEU A 67 -2.57 11.16 -9.12
CA LEU A 67 -1.23 10.71 -8.75
C LEU A 67 -1.17 10.29 -7.27
N TYR A 68 -1.76 11.08 -6.37
CA TYR A 68 -1.83 10.73 -4.94
C TYR A 68 -2.54 9.39 -4.70
N LEU A 69 -3.66 9.15 -5.39
CA LEU A 69 -4.37 7.87 -5.34
C LEU A 69 -3.52 6.71 -5.87
N ASP A 70 -2.75 6.92 -6.95
CA ASP A 70 -1.80 5.93 -7.48
C ASP A 70 -0.75 5.58 -6.42
N MET A 71 -0.21 6.59 -5.73
CA MET A 71 0.72 6.39 -4.61
C MET A 71 0.05 5.58 -3.49
N MET A 72 -1.19 5.88 -3.11
CA MET A 72 -1.93 5.12 -2.10
C MET A 72 -2.13 3.65 -2.49
N ILE A 73 -2.41 3.37 -3.77
CA ILE A 73 -2.60 2.00 -4.25
C ILE A 73 -1.28 1.25 -4.31
N ILE A 74 -0.16 1.89 -4.66
CA ILE A 74 1.15 1.24 -4.82
C ILE A 74 1.85 1.06 -3.47
N PHE A 75 1.83 2.08 -2.63
CA PHE A 75 2.62 2.15 -1.40
C PHE A 75 1.79 1.91 -0.13
N GLY A 76 0.48 2.24 -0.15
CA GLY A 76 -0.42 2.12 1.00
C GLY A 76 -1.06 3.46 1.37
N SER A 77 -2.18 3.45 2.11
CA SER A 77 -3.03 4.63 2.34
C SER A 77 -2.44 5.74 3.23
N HIS A 78 -1.21 5.58 3.72
CA HIS A 78 -0.46 6.56 4.51
C HIS A 78 1.04 6.47 4.16
N PHE A 79 1.33 6.33 2.86
CA PHE A 79 2.70 6.10 2.38
C PHE A 79 3.67 7.20 2.77
N GLU A 80 3.19 8.43 2.98
CA GLU A 80 3.99 9.56 3.44
C GLU A 80 4.53 9.34 4.86
N GLN A 81 3.84 8.57 5.71
CA GLN A 81 4.31 8.24 7.07
C GLN A 81 5.02 6.89 7.15
N ASP A 82 5.02 6.10 6.07
CA ASP A 82 5.56 4.75 6.06
C ASP A 82 7.11 4.77 6.11
N PRO A 83 7.75 4.10 7.10
CA PRO A 83 9.20 4.08 7.23
C PRO A 83 9.88 3.45 6.00
N LEU A 84 9.22 2.54 5.29
CA LEU A 84 9.76 1.92 4.07
C LEU A 84 9.91 2.91 2.92
N PHE A 85 9.23 4.05 3.03
CA PHE A 85 9.15 5.07 2.02
C PHE A 85 9.56 6.44 2.55
N LYS A 86 10.50 6.52 3.50
CA LYS A 86 11.06 7.80 3.96
C LYS A 86 11.54 8.70 2.82
N LYS A 87 12.07 8.13 1.73
CA LYS A 87 12.46 8.88 0.52
C LYS A 87 11.26 9.53 -0.21
N LEU A 88 10.04 9.06 0.05
CA LEU A 88 8.77 9.61 -0.42
C LEU A 88 8.18 10.68 0.51
N LYS A 89 8.78 10.93 1.69
CA LYS A 89 8.38 12.04 2.56
C LYS A 89 8.64 13.34 1.83
N VAL A 90 7.57 13.97 1.40
CA VAL A 90 7.59 15.38 1.03
C VAL A 90 7.62 16.16 2.35
N GLU A 91 8.63 16.99 2.55
CA GLU A 91 8.68 17.85 3.74
C GLU A 91 7.39 18.67 3.84
N GLU A 92 6.86 18.84 5.05
CA GLU A 92 5.66 19.62 5.33
C GLU A 92 5.91 21.14 5.19
N ASP A 93 6.69 21.55 4.19
CA ASP A 93 6.82 22.94 3.85
C ASP A 93 5.50 23.41 3.23
N LYS A 94 4.78 24.22 4.02
CA LYS A 94 3.47 24.80 3.66
C LYS A 94 3.55 25.72 2.44
N ASN A 95 4.75 26.12 2.02
CA ASN A 95 4.96 26.97 0.86
C ASN A 95 5.08 26.20 -0.45
N VAL A 96 5.20 24.87 -0.41
CA VAL A 96 5.36 24.06 -1.63
C VAL A 96 4.00 23.89 -2.32
N SER A 97 3.93 24.32 -3.58
CA SER A 97 2.71 24.20 -4.38
C SER A 97 2.37 22.73 -4.66
N GLN A 98 1.08 22.42 -4.90
CA GLN A 98 0.69 21.04 -5.26
C GLN A 98 1.41 20.53 -6.53
N ILE A 99 1.82 21.42 -7.43
CA ILE A 99 2.55 21.07 -8.65
C ILE A 99 3.95 20.55 -8.29
N GLU A 100 4.69 21.27 -7.45
CA GLU A 100 6.02 20.86 -7.00
C GLU A 100 5.96 19.55 -6.20
N LYS A 101 4.95 19.40 -5.33
CA LYS A 101 4.69 18.12 -4.64
C LYS A 101 4.46 16.98 -5.63
N SER A 102 3.65 17.22 -6.67
CA SER A 102 3.35 16.20 -7.69
C SER A 102 4.58 15.82 -8.52
N VAL A 103 5.41 16.79 -8.90
CA VAL A 103 6.66 16.53 -9.65
C VAL A 103 7.61 15.67 -8.81
N THR A 104 7.72 15.97 -7.52
CA THR A 104 8.53 15.20 -6.57
C THR A 104 8.03 13.76 -6.46
N LEU A 105 6.72 13.58 -6.21
CA LEU A 105 6.10 12.25 -6.13
C LEU A 105 6.26 11.47 -7.43
N TYR A 106 6.04 12.11 -8.59
CA TYR A 106 6.16 11.46 -9.90
C TYR A 106 7.60 10.99 -10.17
N THR A 107 8.59 11.83 -9.87
CA THR A 107 10.01 11.50 -10.03
C THR A 107 10.39 10.31 -9.16
N LEU A 108 9.92 10.29 -7.92
CA LEU A 108 10.18 9.22 -6.98
C LEU A 108 9.45 7.93 -7.35
N LEU A 109 8.21 8.02 -7.83
CA LEU A 109 7.46 6.89 -8.38
C LEU A 109 8.22 6.27 -9.56
N GLY A 110 8.69 7.08 -10.51
CA GLY A 110 9.50 6.60 -11.64
C GLY A 110 10.76 5.88 -11.18
N LYS A 111 11.46 6.42 -10.17
CA LYS A 111 12.62 5.75 -9.55
C LYS A 111 12.23 4.41 -8.94
N TYR A 112 11.16 4.38 -8.14
CA TYR A 112 10.67 3.15 -7.50
C TYR A 112 10.25 2.09 -8.52
N LEU A 113 9.53 2.48 -9.59
CA LEU A 113 9.13 1.56 -10.64
C LEU A 113 10.36 0.95 -11.34
N LYS A 114 11.40 1.76 -11.59
CA LYS A 114 12.64 1.28 -12.19
C LYS A 114 13.43 0.36 -11.26
N THR A 115 13.62 0.74 -9.99
CA THR A 115 14.55 0.05 -9.10
C THR A 115 13.92 -1.07 -8.31
N VAL A 116 12.66 -0.90 -7.89
CA VAL A 116 11.95 -1.84 -7.02
C VAL A 116 11.00 -2.71 -7.82
N TYR A 117 10.09 -2.12 -8.59
CA TYR A 117 9.12 -2.88 -9.36
C TYR A 117 9.77 -3.68 -10.49
N GLY A 118 10.76 -3.06 -11.16
CA GLY A 118 11.51 -3.62 -12.29
C GLY A 118 10.76 -3.49 -13.60
N LEU A 119 11.48 -3.68 -14.72
CA LEU A 119 10.91 -3.64 -16.06
C LEU A 119 9.75 -4.65 -16.17
N SER A 120 8.57 -4.16 -16.56
CA SER A 120 7.33 -4.96 -16.64
C SER A 120 7.00 -5.76 -15.37
N GLY A 121 7.41 -5.23 -14.21
CA GLY A 121 7.16 -5.83 -12.90
C GLY A 121 8.00 -7.06 -12.59
N LEU A 122 9.15 -7.26 -13.25
CA LEU A 122 10.00 -8.44 -13.09
C LEU A 122 10.27 -8.77 -11.62
N TYR A 123 10.74 -7.79 -10.84
CA TYR A 123 11.12 -8.01 -9.44
C TYR A 123 9.89 -8.20 -8.54
N PHE A 124 8.80 -7.49 -8.82
CA PHE A 124 7.52 -7.69 -8.13
C PHE A 124 6.92 -9.09 -8.38
N LYS A 125 7.00 -9.60 -9.62
CA LYS A 125 6.55 -10.95 -9.96
C LYS A 125 7.39 -12.01 -9.25
N GLU A 126 8.69 -11.78 -9.13
CA GLU A 126 9.54 -12.69 -8.38
C GLU A 126 9.22 -12.66 -6.88
N SER A 127 8.98 -11.49 -6.29
CA SER A 127 8.60 -11.41 -4.87
C SER A 127 7.28 -12.14 -4.58
N ILE A 128 6.31 -12.12 -5.51
CA ILE A 128 5.09 -12.94 -5.41
C ILE A 128 5.44 -14.44 -5.38
N ARG A 129 6.30 -14.91 -6.30
CA ARG A 129 6.69 -16.33 -6.37
C ARG A 129 7.45 -16.79 -5.14
N VAL A 130 8.33 -15.95 -4.59
CA VAL A 130 9.05 -16.28 -3.35
C VAL A 130 8.06 -16.28 -2.18
N PHE A 131 7.18 -15.27 -2.09
CA PHE A 131 6.16 -15.19 -1.04
C PHE A 131 5.21 -16.40 -1.07
N GLN A 132 4.79 -16.85 -2.26
CA GLN A 132 3.94 -18.03 -2.45
C GLN A 132 4.60 -19.33 -1.96
N ARG A 133 5.92 -19.46 -2.10
CA ARG A 133 6.69 -20.65 -1.72
C ARG A 133 7.15 -20.62 -0.27
N LEU A 134 6.88 -19.53 0.45
CA LEU A 134 7.36 -19.35 1.81
C LEU A 134 6.77 -20.41 2.74
N ASN A 135 7.66 -21.17 3.39
CA ASN A 135 7.23 -22.05 4.46
C ASN A 135 6.99 -21.26 5.74
N ILE A 136 5.74 -20.84 5.90
CA ILE A 136 5.23 -20.11 7.05
C ILE A 136 5.45 -20.80 8.42
N LYS A 137 5.70 -22.12 8.44
CA LYS A 137 5.98 -22.85 9.69
C LYS A 137 7.42 -22.65 10.18
N THR A 138 8.33 -22.25 9.29
CA THR A 138 9.76 -22.09 9.58
C THR A 138 10.18 -20.62 9.60
N LEU A 139 9.25 -19.71 9.90
CA LEU A 139 9.57 -18.30 10.07
C LEU A 139 10.48 -18.09 11.29
N PRO A 140 11.37 -17.08 11.26
CA PRO A 140 12.23 -16.73 12.38
C PRO A 140 11.45 -16.61 13.69
N VAL A 141 11.98 -17.21 14.76
CA VAL A 141 11.37 -17.26 16.09
C VAL A 141 12.24 -16.49 17.07
N GLY A 142 11.74 -15.39 17.62
CA GLY A 142 12.45 -14.58 18.63
C GLY A 142 12.84 -13.21 18.10
N ILE A 143 11.85 -12.39 17.77
CA ILE A 143 12.05 -11.03 17.26
C ILE A 143 12.57 -10.15 18.39
N ASN A 144 13.89 -9.93 18.39
CA ASN A 144 14.52 -8.78 19.03
C ASN A 144 15.02 -7.84 17.92
N VAL A 145 15.13 -6.55 18.21
CA VAL A 145 15.45 -5.47 17.25
C VAL A 145 16.78 -5.68 16.49
N SER A 146 17.67 -6.58 16.94
CA SER A 146 18.92 -6.93 16.25
C SER A 146 18.83 -8.15 15.32
N ASN A 147 17.64 -8.56 14.86
CA ASN A 147 17.44 -9.85 14.21
C ASN A 147 17.89 -9.90 12.75
N ASN A 148 19.14 -10.27 12.52
CA ASN A 148 19.67 -10.60 11.19
C ASN A 148 18.74 -11.54 10.41
N GLU A 149 18.12 -12.53 11.05
CA GLU A 149 17.21 -13.49 10.40
C GLU A 149 15.97 -12.82 9.77
N LEU A 150 15.45 -11.75 10.39
CA LEU A 150 14.29 -11.05 9.85
C LEU A 150 14.69 -10.16 8.67
N HIS A 151 15.85 -9.51 8.75
CA HIS A 151 16.41 -8.79 7.61
C HIS A 151 16.69 -9.73 6.44
N GLU A 152 17.26 -10.90 6.72
CA GLU A 152 17.48 -11.96 5.72
C GLU A 152 16.17 -12.45 5.10
N LEU A 153 15.13 -12.67 5.91
CA LEU A 153 13.81 -13.05 5.41
C LEU A 153 13.23 -11.98 4.46
N LEU A 154 13.19 -10.72 4.90
CA LEU A 154 12.59 -9.63 4.10
C LEU A 154 13.40 -9.36 2.82
N ARG A 155 14.73 -9.36 2.93
CA ARG A 155 15.62 -9.23 1.78
C ARG A 155 15.51 -10.41 0.83
N GLY A 156 15.36 -11.63 1.35
CA GLY A 156 15.15 -12.84 0.54
C GLY A 156 13.83 -12.83 -0.23
N ILE A 157 12.78 -12.21 0.32
CA ILE A 157 11.48 -12.09 -0.34
C ILE A 157 11.48 -11.02 -1.43
N TYR A 158 11.99 -9.82 -1.13
CA TYR A 158 11.97 -8.70 -2.07
C TYR A 158 13.23 -7.82 -1.93
N PRO A 159 14.38 -8.27 -2.47
CA PRO A 159 15.67 -7.63 -2.25
C PRO A 159 15.67 -6.15 -2.63
N GLN A 160 15.07 -5.81 -3.78
CA GLN A 160 15.06 -4.45 -4.30
C GLN A 160 14.24 -3.51 -3.42
N ARG A 161 13.14 -3.99 -2.82
CA ARG A 161 12.32 -3.20 -1.90
C ARG A 161 13.04 -3.00 -0.57
N TYR A 162 13.72 -4.04 -0.08
CA TYR A 162 14.55 -3.96 1.12
C TYR A 162 15.67 -2.93 0.94
N ASP A 163 16.44 -3.02 -0.15
CA ASP A 163 17.54 -2.10 -0.44
C ASP A 163 17.04 -0.66 -0.68
N PHE A 164 15.83 -0.49 -1.24
CA PHE A 164 15.22 0.83 -1.39
C PHE A 164 14.84 1.45 -0.05
N ALA A 165 14.27 0.67 0.87
CA ALA A 165 13.86 1.10 2.20
C ALA A 165 15.06 1.40 3.12
N THR A 166 16.15 0.62 3.02
CA THR A 166 17.33 0.60 3.93
C THR A 166 17.10 -0.17 5.24
N SER A 167 18.18 -0.60 5.89
CA SER A 167 18.12 -1.37 7.16
C SER A 167 17.40 -0.59 8.26
N ASP A 168 17.73 0.69 8.45
CA ASP A 168 17.15 1.52 9.51
C ASP A 168 15.63 1.67 9.36
N SER A 169 15.12 1.73 8.13
CA SER A 169 13.67 1.74 7.88
C SER A 169 12.99 0.40 8.18
N ILE A 170 13.72 -0.70 8.04
CA ILE A 170 13.24 -2.03 8.44
C ILE A 170 13.21 -2.13 9.97
N ASP A 171 14.21 -1.60 10.67
CA ASP A 171 14.22 -1.54 12.14
C ASP A 171 13.03 -0.73 12.69
N GLU A 172 12.71 0.39 12.04
CA GLU A 172 11.51 1.17 12.37
C GLU A 172 10.21 0.40 12.09
N LEU A 173 10.14 -0.35 10.98
CA LEU A 173 8.98 -1.21 10.69
C LEU A 173 8.81 -2.28 11.77
N ILE A 174 9.90 -2.92 12.21
CA ILE A 174 9.89 -3.93 13.27
C ILE A 174 9.37 -3.32 14.57
N THR A 175 9.88 -2.14 14.93
CA THR A 175 9.46 -1.40 16.14
C THR A 175 7.96 -1.07 16.11
N LEU A 176 7.46 -0.57 14.97
CA LEU A 176 6.03 -0.28 14.78
C LEU A 176 5.16 -1.56 14.90
N SER A 177 5.64 -2.67 14.35
CA SER A 177 4.94 -3.95 14.45
C SER A 177 4.91 -4.48 15.87
N ASP A 178 5.97 -4.31 16.66
CA ASP A 178 5.97 -4.75 18.06
C ASP A 178 4.95 -3.98 18.90
N GLU A 179 4.80 -2.67 18.67
CA GLU A 179 3.74 -1.89 19.29
C GLU A 179 2.35 -2.36 18.90
N TYR A 180 2.14 -2.70 17.63
CA TYR A 180 0.88 -3.25 17.14
C TYR A 180 0.58 -4.60 17.81
N CYS A 181 1.57 -5.50 17.83
CA CYS A 181 1.45 -6.81 18.45
C CYS A 181 1.10 -6.70 19.95
N ARG A 182 1.75 -5.78 20.66
CA ARG A 182 1.46 -5.50 22.08
C ARG A 182 0.04 -4.99 22.27
N ARG A 183 -0.41 -4.02 21.48
CA ARG A 183 -1.78 -3.46 21.53
C ARG A 183 -2.86 -4.50 21.26
N HIS A 184 -2.57 -5.47 20.39
CA HIS A 184 -3.53 -6.49 19.97
C HIS A 184 -3.32 -7.87 20.62
N GLY A 185 -2.43 -7.98 21.61
CA GLY A 185 -2.18 -9.22 22.35
C GLY A 185 -1.56 -10.36 21.52
N LEU A 186 -0.90 -10.07 20.40
CA LEU A 186 -0.28 -11.07 19.53
C LEU A 186 1.06 -11.52 20.14
N LYS A 187 1.05 -12.67 20.84
CA LYS A 187 2.23 -13.19 21.56
C LYS A 187 3.07 -14.18 20.74
N ASN A 188 2.46 -14.87 19.77
CA ASN A 188 3.15 -15.91 19.00
C ASN A 188 4.20 -15.29 18.06
N GLN A 189 5.46 -15.69 18.20
CA GLN A 189 6.57 -15.11 17.46
C GLN A 189 6.48 -15.33 15.94
N ASN A 190 6.08 -16.52 15.47
CA ASN A 190 5.89 -16.76 14.03
C ASN A 190 4.81 -15.84 13.45
N ASN A 191 3.73 -15.61 14.20
CA ASN A 191 2.66 -14.70 13.76
C ASN A 191 3.16 -13.26 13.69
N LYS A 192 4.02 -12.83 14.62
CA LYS A 192 4.67 -11.52 14.55
C LYS A 192 5.59 -11.39 13.33
N SER A 193 6.44 -12.40 13.06
CA SER A 193 7.34 -12.40 11.90
C SER A 193 6.54 -12.34 10.60
N TYR A 194 5.43 -13.08 10.53
CA TYR A 194 4.53 -13.04 9.39
C TYR A 194 3.82 -11.68 9.25
N LEU A 195 3.41 -11.06 10.36
CA LEU A 195 2.83 -9.71 10.33
C LEU A 195 3.83 -8.70 9.76
N ILE A 196 5.09 -8.73 10.21
CA ILE A 196 6.14 -7.83 9.71
C ILE A 196 6.36 -8.02 8.22
N LEU A 197 6.44 -9.28 7.75
CA LEU A 197 6.52 -9.59 6.33
C LEU A 197 5.33 -9.00 5.56
N VAL A 198 4.12 -9.12 6.09
CA VAL A 198 2.92 -8.60 5.44
C VAL A 198 2.91 -7.07 5.44
N MET A 199 3.30 -6.41 6.53
CA MET A 199 3.47 -4.96 6.55
C MET A 199 4.59 -4.50 5.59
N PHE A 200 5.66 -5.29 5.44
CA PHE A 200 6.71 -5.01 4.47
C PHE A 200 6.17 -5.04 3.03
N LEU A 201 5.35 -6.03 2.67
CA LEU A 201 4.80 -6.18 1.31
C LEU A 201 3.63 -5.24 1.01
N PHE A 202 2.74 -5.00 1.98
CA PHE A 202 1.49 -4.25 1.82
C PHE A 202 1.57 -2.80 2.35
N GLY A 203 2.67 -2.40 2.99
CA GLY A 203 2.82 -1.10 3.64
C GLY A 203 2.47 -1.15 5.13
N CYS A 204 3.04 -0.21 5.89
CA CYS A 204 3.01 -0.24 7.36
C CYS A 204 1.68 0.24 7.96
N SER A 205 0.77 0.83 7.16
CA SER A 205 -0.52 1.38 7.61
C SER A 205 -1.56 0.31 7.97
N PHE A 206 -1.10 -0.89 8.31
CA PHE A 206 -1.95 -1.99 8.74
C PHE A 206 -2.66 -1.63 10.05
N GLY A 207 -3.96 -1.91 10.16
CA GLY A 207 -4.78 -1.53 11.31
C GLY A 207 -5.25 -0.07 11.38
N GLN A 208 -4.87 0.79 10.44
CA GLN A 208 -5.36 2.19 10.37
C GLN A 208 -6.56 2.33 9.40
N GLY A 209 -7.26 1.23 9.08
CA GLY A 209 -8.45 1.26 8.22
C GLY A 209 -8.16 1.50 6.74
N SER A 210 -6.88 1.39 6.33
CA SER A 210 -6.46 1.46 4.94
C SER A 210 -7.21 0.42 4.10
N PHE A 211 -7.36 0.71 2.81
CA PHE A 211 -8.04 -0.22 1.90
C PHE A 211 -7.38 -1.60 1.89
N ARG A 212 -6.04 -1.66 1.94
CA ARG A 212 -5.29 -2.91 2.03
C ARG A 212 -5.63 -3.69 3.30
N ASP A 213 -5.70 -3.02 4.45
CA ASP A 213 -6.08 -3.60 5.75
C ASP A 213 -7.44 -4.30 5.71
N ARG A 214 -8.45 -3.68 5.09
CA ARG A 214 -9.84 -4.22 5.06
C ARG A 214 -9.93 -5.61 4.44
N PHE A 215 -9.06 -5.95 3.48
CA PHE A 215 -9.14 -7.23 2.78
C PHE A 215 -8.27 -8.31 3.38
N ILE A 216 -7.06 -7.96 3.84
CA ILE A 216 -6.13 -8.96 4.35
C ILE A 216 -6.30 -9.21 5.85
N LYS A 217 -6.88 -8.28 6.63
CA LYS A 217 -6.99 -8.42 8.10
C LYS A 217 -7.77 -9.65 8.52
N GLY A 218 -8.90 -9.92 7.87
CA GLY A 218 -9.69 -11.13 8.15
C GLY A 218 -8.92 -12.42 7.85
N LEU A 219 -8.15 -12.43 6.75
CA LEU A 219 -7.30 -13.56 6.37
C LEU A 219 -6.14 -13.75 7.35
N LEU A 220 -5.53 -12.67 7.80
CA LEU A 220 -4.45 -12.68 8.80
C LEU A 220 -4.92 -13.21 10.14
N ILE A 221 -6.09 -12.78 10.63
CA ILE A 221 -6.65 -13.27 11.89
C ILE A 221 -6.92 -14.79 11.80
N LYS A 222 -7.56 -15.24 10.71
CA LYS A 222 -7.80 -16.67 10.48
C LYS A 222 -6.49 -17.46 10.40
N TYR A 223 -5.50 -16.91 9.72
CA TYR A 223 -4.17 -17.48 9.64
C TYR A 223 -3.51 -17.60 11.02
N PHE A 224 -3.54 -16.54 11.84
CA PHE A 224 -2.95 -16.55 13.17
C PHE A 224 -3.60 -17.56 14.12
N ASN A 225 -4.89 -17.84 13.94
CA ASN A 225 -5.63 -18.79 14.77
C ASN A 225 -5.43 -20.24 14.31
N ASN A 226 -5.46 -20.51 13.00
CA ASN A 226 -5.57 -21.87 12.46
C ASN A 226 -4.35 -22.32 11.63
N LYS A 227 -3.38 -21.44 11.38
CA LYS A 227 -2.20 -21.65 10.50
C LYS A 227 -2.55 -22.28 9.14
N ASP A 228 -3.74 -21.99 8.65
CA ASP A 228 -4.28 -22.58 7.43
C ASP A 228 -3.58 -21.98 6.21
N VAL A 229 -2.94 -22.86 5.43
CA VAL A 229 -2.21 -22.55 4.19
C VAL A 229 -3.14 -21.88 3.18
N SER A 230 -4.44 -22.17 3.20
CA SER A 230 -5.42 -21.53 2.30
C SER A 230 -5.47 -20.00 2.50
N ASN A 231 -5.34 -19.53 3.74
CA ASN A 231 -5.32 -18.09 4.04
C ASN A 231 -4.02 -17.43 3.57
N HIS A 232 -2.89 -18.14 3.66
CA HIS A 232 -1.63 -17.65 3.08
C HIS A 232 -1.75 -17.49 1.56
N CYS A 233 -2.26 -18.50 0.85
CA CYS A 233 -2.51 -18.41 -0.58
C CYS A 233 -3.45 -17.23 -0.94
N ALA A 234 -4.50 -17.01 -0.15
CA ALA A 234 -5.39 -15.87 -0.35
C ALA A 234 -4.66 -14.52 -0.15
N ILE A 235 -3.81 -14.39 0.87
CA ILE A 235 -2.99 -13.18 1.09
C ILE A 235 -2.04 -12.97 -0.08
N VAL A 236 -1.39 -14.02 -0.61
CA VAL A 236 -0.54 -13.95 -1.81
C VAL A 236 -1.33 -13.46 -3.02
N SER A 237 -2.55 -13.96 -3.24
CA SER A 237 -3.42 -13.48 -4.33
C SER A 237 -3.79 -11.99 -4.18
N HIS A 238 -4.00 -11.51 -2.95
CA HIS A 238 -4.19 -10.08 -2.70
C HIS A 238 -2.92 -9.27 -2.94
N TYR A 239 -1.75 -9.81 -2.65
CA TYR A 239 -0.49 -9.15 -2.98
C TYR A 239 -0.32 -9.05 -4.51
N ALA A 240 -0.57 -10.15 -5.22
CA ALA A 240 -0.46 -10.23 -6.67
C ALA A 240 -1.42 -9.28 -7.41
N SER A 241 -2.55 -8.93 -6.81
CA SER A 241 -3.53 -8.04 -7.44
C SER A 241 -3.06 -6.60 -7.59
N PHE A 242 -2.01 -6.19 -6.85
CA PHE A 242 -1.33 -4.90 -7.02
C PHE A 242 -0.36 -4.86 -8.20
N GLN A 243 -0.30 -5.91 -9.03
CA GLN A 243 0.47 -5.88 -10.25
C GLN A 243 -0.05 -4.78 -11.18
N ILE A 244 0.85 -3.86 -11.53
CA ILE A 244 0.62 -2.76 -12.47
C ILE A 244 0.72 -3.32 -13.89
N ASN A 245 -0.24 -2.98 -14.74
CA ASN A 245 -0.13 -3.21 -16.18
C ASN A 245 0.72 -2.09 -16.80
N ASN A 246 1.65 -2.43 -17.70
CA ASN A 246 2.68 -1.54 -18.25
C ASN A 246 2.15 -0.09 -18.45
N MET A 247 2.81 0.89 -17.81
CA MET A 247 2.67 2.32 -18.14
C MET A 247 3.30 2.63 -19.49
#